data_AF-A0A1X4HS58-F1
#
_entry.id   AF-A0A1X4HS58-F1
#
_cell.length_a   1.000
_cell.length_b   1.000
_cell.length_c   1.000
_cell.angle_alpha   90.00
_cell.angle_beta   90.00
_cell.angle_gamma   90.00
#
_symmetry.space_group_name_H-M   'P 1'
#
loop_
_entity.id
_entity.type
_entity.pdbx_description
1 polymer ?
#
loop_
_entity_poly.entity_id
_entity_poly.type
_entity_poly.pdbx_seq_one_letter_code
_entity_poly.pdbx_strand_id
1 'polypeptide(L)' 'MEAAQAAADATLYVGDHPADDVFPAKAAGLRTAHLRRGPRVYVWADDPEAVMAAGRWTGSLTQLTGIVGA' A
#
# COMPACT_ATOMS: atom_id res chain seq x y z
N MET A 1 8.27 19.64 9.67
CA MET A 1 6.90 20.02 9.27
C MET A 1 6.20 18.76 8.79
N GLU A 2 5.01 18.45 9.29
CA GLU A 2 4.21 17.38 8.69
C GLU A 2 3.59 17.86 7.38
N ALA A 3 3.75 17.08 6.31
CA ALA A 3 3.33 17.49 4.97
C ALA A 3 1.80 17.48 4.78
N ALA A 4 1.11 16.53 5.41
CA ALA A 4 -0.32 16.29 5.20
C ALA A 4 -1.23 16.69 6.36
N GLN A 5 -0.67 16.94 7.57
CA GLN A 5 -1.45 17.21 8.79
C GLN A 5 -2.60 16.20 9.00
N ALA A 6 -2.32 14.92 8.70
CA ALA A 6 -3.30 13.83 8.76
C ALA A 6 -2.79 12.75 9.71
N ALA A 7 -3.72 12.15 10.47
CA ALA A 7 -3.39 11.02 11.33
C ALA A 7 -2.90 9.83 10.49
N ALA A 8 -2.00 9.03 11.06
CA ALA A 8 -1.42 7.87 10.39
C ALA A 8 -2.51 6.88 9.93
N ASP A 9 -3.49 6.61 10.80
CA ASP A 9 -4.63 5.74 10.52
C ASP A 9 -5.65 6.32 9.53
N ALA A 10 -5.51 7.60 9.16
CA ALA A 10 -6.26 8.29 8.11
C ALA A 10 -5.45 8.45 6.82
N THR A 11 -4.21 7.95 6.79
CA THR A 11 -3.29 8.07 5.65
C THR A 11 -3.08 6.71 4.99
N LEU A 12 -3.23 6.66 3.66
CA LEU A 12 -2.98 5.46 2.86
C LEU A 12 -1.61 5.55 2.17
N TYR A 13 -0.71 4.64 2.52
CA TYR A 13 0.53 4.40 1.80
C TYR A 13 0.29 3.43 0.63
N VAL A 14 0.76 3.78 -0.56
CA VAL A 14 0.64 2.94 -1.76
C VAL A 14 2.03 2.65 -2.31
N GLY A 15 2.44 1.39 -2.33
CA GLY A 15 3.79 0.97 -2.76
C GLY A 15 3.82 -0.40 -3.43
N ASP A 16 4.92 -0.72 -4.09
CA ASP A 16 5.11 -1.95 -4.89
C ASP A 16 6.09 -2.95 -4.27
N HIS A 17 6.74 -2.58 -3.15
CA HIS A 17 7.74 -3.40 -2.48
C HIS A 17 7.37 -3.72 -1.03
N PRO A 18 7.17 -5.00 -0.64
CA PRO A 18 6.72 -5.34 0.70
C PRO A 18 7.64 -4.83 1.82
N ALA A 19 8.95 -5.02 1.69
CA ALA A 19 9.92 -4.68 2.73
C ALA A 19 10.21 -3.18 2.86
N ASP A 20 10.12 -2.44 1.76
CA ASP A 20 10.50 -1.02 1.74
C ASP A 20 9.28 -0.11 1.89
N ASP A 21 8.10 -0.61 1.49
CA ASP A 21 6.86 0.17 1.47
C ASP A 21 5.86 -0.35 2.49
N VAL A 22 5.39 -1.61 2.33
CA VAL A 22 4.20 -2.11 3.02
C VAL A 22 4.46 -2.36 4.50
N PHE A 23 5.51 -3.10 4.84
CA PHE A 23 5.84 -3.41 6.24
C PHE A 23 6.20 -2.16 7.05
N PRO A 24 7.10 -1.27 6.61
CA PRO A 24 7.43 -0.07 7.39
C PRO A 24 6.24 0.89 7.50
N ALA A 25 5.43 1.06 6.46
CA ALA A 25 4.22 1.89 6.53
C ALA A 25 3.22 1.35 7.57
N LYS A 26 3.01 0.03 7.59
CA LYS A 26 2.12 -0.61 8.57
C LYS A 26 2.66 -0.49 10.00
N ALA A 27 3.97 -0.66 10.19
CA ALA A 27 4.62 -0.46 11.49
C ALA A 27 4.51 1.00 11.98
N ALA A 28 4.45 1.97 11.06
CA ALA A 28 4.22 3.38 11.35
C ALA A 28 2.73 3.74 11.61
N GLY A 29 1.82 2.76 11.57
CA GLY A 29 0.39 2.97 11.80
C GLY A 29 -0.40 3.47 10.58
N LEU A 30 0.21 3.45 9.39
CA LEU A 30 -0.46 3.82 8.15
C LEU A 30 -1.39 2.71 7.66
N ARG A 31 -2.45 3.08 6.94
CA ARG A 31 -3.14 2.13 6.05
C ARG A 31 -2.21 1.85 4.88
N THR A 32 -2.27 0.64 4.33
CA THR A 32 -1.44 0.24 3.20
C THR A 32 -2.29 -0.23 2.03
N ALA A 33 -1.75 -0.12 0.82
CA ALA A 33 -2.24 -0.80 -0.37
C ALA A 33 -1.05 -1.17 -1.28
N HIS A 34 -1.05 -2.39 -1.78
CA HIS A 34 0.01 -2.87 -2.67
C HIS A 34 -0.33 -2.56 -4.13
N LEU A 35 0.54 -1.81 -4.81
CA LEU A 35 0.44 -1.53 -6.23
C LEU A 35 1.08 -2.68 -7.03
N ARG A 36 0.24 -3.56 -7.54
CA ARG A 36 0.66 -4.68 -8.40
C ARG A 36 0.83 -4.22 -9.84
N ARG A 37 1.90 -3.46 -10.11
CA ARG A 37 2.24 -2.99 -11.46
C ARG A 37 3.73 -3.16 -11.75
N GLY A 38 4.04 -3.43 -13.02
CA GLY A 38 5.43 -3.48 -13.49
C GLY A 38 6.14 -4.78 -13.13
N PRO A 39 7.45 -4.88 -13.42
CA PRO A 39 8.18 -6.15 -13.36
C PRO A 39 8.32 -6.73 -11.94
N ARG A 40 8.26 -5.89 -10.89
CA ARG A 40 8.36 -6.32 -9.48
C ARG A 40 7.20 -7.20 -9.02
N VAL A 41 6.05 -7.12 -9.68
CA VAL A 41 4.89 -7.98 -9.41
C VAL A 41 5.26 -9.46 -9.52
N TYR A 42 6.09 -9.85 -10.48
CA TYR A 42 6.44 -11.27 -10.63
C TYR A 42 7.20 -11.86 -9.45
N VAL A 43 7.77 -11.02 -8.58
CA VAL A 43 8.56 -11.45 -7.42
C VAL A 43 7.70 -11.53 -6.16
N TRP A 44 6.75 -10.59 -5.99
CA TRP A 44 6.07 -10.38 -4.70
C TRP A 44 4.54 -10.49 -4.75
N ALA A 45 3.96 -10.67 -5.94
CA ALA A 45 2.51 -10.65 -6.16
C ALA A 45 1.72 -11.63 -5.29
N ASP A 46 2.29 -12.80 -5.05
CA ASP A 46 1.64 -13.93 -4.38
C ASP A 46 2.34 -14.29 -3.07
N ASP A 47 3.22 -13.41 -2.57
CA ASP A 47 3.82 -13.55 -1.25
C ASP A 47 2.70 -13.41 -0.18
N PRO A 48 2.42 -14.46 0.61
CA PRO A 48 1.32 -14.45 1.57
C PRO A 48 1.46 -13.37 2.65
N GLU A 49 2.67 -13.05 3.08
CA GLU A 49 2.92 -12.02 4.09
C GLU A 49 2.68 -10.63 3.51
N ALA A 50 3.13 -10.40 2.27
CA ALA A 50 2.88 -9.15 1.57
C ALA A 50 1.38 -8.90 1.35
N VAL A 51 0.64 -9.94 0.94
CA VAL A 51 -0.81 -9.86 0.71
C VAL A 51 -1.56 -9.55 2.01
N MET A 52 -1.22 -10.24 3.10
CA MET A 52 -1.82 -10.02 4.41
C MET A 52 -1.47 -8.63 5.00
N ALA A 53 -0.24 -8.18 4.80
CA ALA A 53 0.20 -6.88 5.31
C ALA A 53 -0.46 -5.72 4.54
N ALA A 54 -0.58 -5.83 3.22
CA ALA A 54 -1.10 -4.78 2.36
C ALA A 54 -2.58 -4.44 2.60
N GLY A 55 -3.40 -5.39 3.06
CA GLY A 55 -4.84 -5.19 3.30
C GLY A 55 -5.69 -4.99 2.03
N ARG A 56 -5.19 -4.27 1.02
CA ARG A 56 -5.77 -4.12 -0.32
C ARG A 56 -4.68 -4.11 -1.39
N TRP A 57 -5.05 -4.46 -2.62
CA TRP A 57 -4.16 -4.37 -3.78
C TRP A 57 -4.86 -3.68 -4.96
N THR A 58 -4.05 -3.11 -5.86
CA THR A 58 -4.53 -2.46 -7.08
C THR A 58 -3.52 -2.60 -8.21
N GLY A 59 -3.96 -2.64 -9.47
CA GLY A 59 -3.08 -2.67 -10.64
C GLY A 59 -2.68 -1.28 -11.17
N SER A 60 -3.35 -0.21 -10.73
CA SER A 60 -3.02 1.16 -11.14
C SER A 60 -3.44 2.19 -10.08
N LEU A 61 -2.74 3.33 -10.02
CA LEU A 61 -3.12 4.42 -9.12
C LEU A 61 -4.51 4.98 -9.43
N THR A 62 -4.95 4.92 -10.69
CA THR A 62 -6.28 5.39 -11.11
C THR A 62 -7.41 4.56 -10.53
N GLN A 63 -7.19 3.29 -10.18
CA GLN A 63 -8.21 2.45 -9.54
C GLN A 63 -8.45 2.80 -8.07
N LEU A 64 -7.53 3.54 -7.42
CA LEU A 64 -7.68 3.94 -6.02
C LEU A 64 -8.92 4.83 -5.78
N THR A 65 -9.33 5.61 -6.78
CA THR A 65 -10.50 6.48 -6.67
C THR A 65 -11.79 5.69 -6.43
N GLY A 66 -11.87 4.46 -6.95
CA GLY A 66 -13.00 3.55 -6.68
C GLY A 66 -12.92 2.81 -5.35
N ILE A 67 -11.79 2.90 -4.64
CA ILE A 67 -11.52 2.16 -3.40
C ILE A 67 -11.55 3.09 -2.17
N VAL A 68 -11.10 4.34 -2.32
CA VAL A 68 -10.94 5.31 -1.21
C VAL A 68 -12.22 6.13 -0.95
N GLY A 69 -13.24 6.02 -1.79
CA GLY A 69 -14.50 6.77 -1.69
C GLY A 69 -15.73 5.99 -1.20
N ALA A 70 -15.58 4.72 -0.79
CA ALA A 70 -16.67 3.84 -0.35
C ALA A 70 -16.66 3.60 1.16
#